data_AF-A0A9P7D3U7-F1
#
_entry.id   AF-A0A9P7D3U7-F1
#
_cell.length_a   1.000
_cell.length_b   1.000
_cell.length_c   1.000
_cell.angle_alpha   90.00
_cell.angle_beta   90.00
_cell.angle_gamma   90.00
#
_symmetry.space_group_name_H-M   'P 1'
#
loop_
_entity.id
_entity.type
_entity.pdbx_description
1 polymer ?
#
loop_
_entity_poly.entity_id
_entity_poly.type
_entity_poly.pdbx_seq_one_letter_code
_entity_poly.pdbx_strand_id
1 'polypeptide(L)'
;MTRRTSHVHGELKTKMRALTSSHFGFRTSRSTAAIKQNRDLAESLKDESCFVFKDWEMKSGIYKTELIQAAVNDMWFANRNDEGVIHGRYFEPLPVEIIALILTAVSVLGQSSIDVATDS
;
A
#
# COMPACT_ATOMS: atom_id res chain seq x y z
N MET A 1 -12.76 20.08 13.47
CA MET A 1 -11.40 19.56 13.26
C MET A 1 -11.50 18.31 12.39
N THR A 2 -11.32 18.40 11.06
CA THR A 2 -11.60 17.24 10.17
C THR A 2 -10.86 17.27 8.81
N ARG A 3 -10.10 18.32 8.48
CA ARG A 3 -9.55 18.51 7.13
C ARG A 3 -8.13 17.96 6.91
N ARG A 4 -7.38 17.68 7.99
CA ARG A 4 -5.97 17.23 7.89
C ARG A 4 -5.84 15.71 7.76
N THR A 5 -6.65 14.94 8.47
CA THR A 5 -6.60 13.47 8.47
C THR A 5 -7.12 12.85 7.17
N SER A 6 -8.16 13.43 6.56
CA SER A 6 -8.66 12.98 5.26
C SER A 6 -7.64 13.18 4.13
N HIS A 7 -6.81 14.23 4.21
CA HIS A 7 -5.74 14.49 3.25
C HIS A 7 -4.68 13.38 3.31
N VAL A 8 -4.15 13.09 4.51
CA VAL A 8 -3.10 12.07 4.69
C VAL A 8 -3.56 10.70 4.23
N HIS A 9 -4.79 10.30 4.56
CA HIS A 9 -5.33 9.01 4.13
C HIS A 9 -5.55 8.95 2.61
N GLY A 10 -6.06 10.02 1.99
CA GLY A 10 -6.25 10.09 0.54
C GLY A 10 -4.94 10.07 -0.24
N GLU A 11 -3.94 10.80 0.24
CA GLU A 11 -2.58 10.83 -0.31
C GLU A 11 -1.90 9.46 -0.19
N LEU A 12 -1.92 8.87 1.02
CA LEU A 12 -1.38 7.55 1.26
C LEU A 12 -2.05 6.51 0.37
N LYS A 13 -3.39 6.50 0.26
CA LYS A 13 -4.10 5.58 -0.63
C LYS A 13 -3.64 5.70 -2.08
N THR A 14 -3.39 6.92 -2.54
CA THR A 14 -2.93 7.19 -3.92
C THR A 14 -1.51 6.68 -4.14
N LYS A 15 -0.58 7.01 -3.25
CA LYS A 15 0.82 6.54 -3.30
C LYS A 15 0.91 5.02 -3.15
N MET A 16 0.18 4.45 -2.21
CA MET A 16 0.10 3.00 -2.02
C MET A 16 -0.45 2.27 -3.23
N ARG A 17 -1.41 2.84 -3.98
CA ARG A 17 -1.89 2.23 -5.22
C ARG A 17 -0.77 2.10 -6.25
N ALA A 18 0.04 3.15 -6.42
CA ALA A 18 1.16 3.15 -7.35
C ALA A 18 2.23 2.14 -6.91
N LEU A 19 2.64 2.20 -5.64
CA LEU A 19 3.66 1.30 -5.07
C LEU A 19 3.22 -0.17 -5.11
N THR A 20 1.99 -0.48 -4.71
CA THR A 20 1.41 -1.83 -4.74
C THR A 20 1.33 -2.35 -6.17
N SER A 21 0.93 -1.50 -7.13
CA SER A 21 0.87 -1.90 -8.54
C SER A 21 2.26 -2.28 -9.07
N SER A 22 3.27 -1.47 -8.76
CA SER A 22 4.64 -1.73 -9.17
C SER A 22 5.24 -2.96 -8.47
N HIS A 23 4.98 -3.13 -7.17
CA HIS A 23 5.61 -4.17 -6.35
C HIS A 23 5.08 -5.57 -6.68
N PHE A 24 3.77 -5.72 -6.88
CA PHE A 24 3.15 -7.01 -7.18
C PHE A 24 2.91 -7.24 -8.69
N GLY A 25 3.14 -6.23 -9.54
CA GLY A 25 3.02 -6.37 -10.99
C GLY A 25 1.59 -6.23 -11.52
N PHE A 26 0.72 -5.45 -10.87
CA PHE A 26 -0.60 -5.14 -11.39
C PHE A 26 -0.50 -4.39 -12.73
N ARG A 27 -1.36 -4.76 -13.68
CA ARG A 27 -1.39 -4.19 -15.03
C ARG A 27 -2.42 -3.08 -15.13
N THR A 28 -2.11 -1.99 -15.83
CA THR A 28 -3.06 -0.88 -16.07
C THR A 28 -3.96 -1.07 -17.30
N SER A 29 -3.96 -2.27 -17.89
CA SER A 29 -4.72 -2.59 -19.10
C SER A 29 -6.20 -2.82 -18.83
N ARG A 30 -7.06 -2.37 -19.76
CA ARG A 30 -8.52 -2.61 -19.75
C ARG A 30 -8.94 -3.93 -20.42
N SER A 31 -7.99 -4.72 -20.91
CA SER A 31 -8.32 -6.01 -21.50
C SER A 31 -8.90 -6.96 -20.45
N THR A 32 -9.93 -7.73 -20.81
CA THR A 32 -10.57 -8.73 -19.91
C THR A 32 -9.56 -9.68 -19.29
N ALA A 33 -8.53 -10.09 -20.05
CA ALA A 33 -7.45 -10.94 -19.55
C ALA A 33 -6.60 -10.27 -18.45
N ALA A 34 -6.25 -8.99 -18.62
CA ALA A 34 -5.52 -8.24 -17.60
C ALA A 34 -6.37 -7.96 -16.35
N ILE A 35 -7.66 -7.68 -16.52
CA ILE A 35 -8.60 -7.53 -15.40
C ILE A 35 -8.67 -8.81 -14.58
N LYS A 36 -8.82 -9.97 -15.25
CA LYS A 36 -8.82 -11.28 -14.60
C LYS A 36 -7.50 -11.54 -13.85
N GLN A 37 -6.35 -11.35 -14.50
CA GLN A 37 -5.04 -11.54 -13.87
C GLN A 37 -4.85 -10.67 -12.63
N ASN A 38 -5.22 -9.39 -12.70
CA ASN A 38 -5.13 -8.48 -11.56
C ASN A 38 -6.07 -8.93 -10.43
N ARG A 39 -7.26 -9.44 -10.75
CA ARG A 39 -8.20 -9.97 -9.76
C ARG A 39 -7.64 -11.20 -9.07
N ASP A 40 -7.19 -12.19 -9.83
CA ASP A 40 -6.60 -13.43 -9.32
C ASP A 40 -5.40 -13.11 -8.41
N LEU A 41 -4.55 -12.15 -8.83
CA LEU A 41 -3.44 -11.64 -8.02
C LEU A 41 -3.94 -10.97 -6.72
N ALA A 42 -4.93 -10.08 -6.79
CA ALA A 42 -5.48 -9.43 -5.61
C ALA A 42 -6.09 -10.43 -4.61
N GLU A 43 -6.76 -11.47 -5.09
CA GLU A 43 -7.32 -12.55 -4.27
C GLU A 43 -6.19 -13.34 -3.59
N SER A 44 -5.15 -13.73 -4.33
CA SER A 44 -3.99 -14.46 -3.77
C SER A 44 -3.22 -13.65 -2.72
N LEU A 45 -3.09 -12.33 -2.90
CA LEU A 45 -2.41 -11.46 -1.95
C LEU A 45 -3.21 -11.26 -0.66
N LYS A 46 -4.54 -11.27 -0.75
CA LYS A 46 -5.43 -11.18 0.42
C LYS A 46 -5.51 -12.48 1.19
N ASP A 47 -5.40 -13.62 0.49
CA ASP A 47 -5.37 -14.92 1.14
C ASP A 47 -4.24 -14.94 2.17
N GLU A 48 -4.59 -15.27 3.41
CA GLU A 48 -3.71 -15.22 4.59
C GLU A 48 -2.91 -13.90 4.78
N SER A 49 -3.37 -12.79 4.19
CA SER A 49 -2.65 -11.51 4.16
C SER A 49 -1.23 -11.61 3.60
N CYS A 50 -1.01 -12.42 2.55
CA CYS A 50 0.30 -12.63 1.90
C CYS A 50 1.05 -11.31 1.56
N PHE A 51 0.34 -10.21 1.34
CA PHE A 51 0.93 -8.88 1.10
C PHE A 51 1.83 -8.34 2.24
N VAL A 52 1.74 -8.87 3.47
CA VAL A 52 2.57 -8.43 4.59
C VAL A 52 3.98 -9.04 4.57
N PHE A 53 4.20 -10.08 3.78
CA PHE A 53 5.46 -10.82 3.74
C PHE A 53 6.44 -10.17 2.76
N LYS A 54 7.74 -10.27 3.07
CA LYS A 54 8.80 -9.87 2.14
C LYS A 54 8.80 -10.76 0.89
N ASP A 55 8.68 -12.07 1.12
CA ASP A 55 8.48 -13.06 0.07
C ASP A 55 7.10 -13.66 0.30
N TRP A 56 6.14 -13.22 -0.50
CA TRP A 56 4.74 -13.62 -0.38
C TRP A 56 4.47 -15.01 -0.97
N GLU A 57 5.33 -15.50 -1.85
CA GLU A 57 5.26 -16.87 -2.39
C GLU A 57 5.75 -17.88 -1.35
N MET A 58 6.87 -17.59 -0.68
CA MET A 58 7.42 -18.43 0.39
C MET A 58 6.86 -18.11 1.79
N LYS A 59 5.96 -17.12 1.90
CA LYS A 59 5.40 -16.60 3.16
C LYS A 59 6.48 -16.33 4.21
N SER A 60 7.56 -15.66 3.81
CA SER A 60 8.70 -15.37 4.68
C SER A 60 8.89 -13.87 4.94
N GLY A 61 9.36 -13.51 6.14
CA GLY A 61 9.65 -12.12 6.51
C GLY A 61 8.40 -11.25 6.67
N ILE A 62 7.52 -11.60 7.61
CA ILE A 62 6.34 -10.80 7.99
C ILE A 62 6.74 -9.36 8.35
N TYR A 63 6.01 -8.38 7.81
CA TYR A 63 6.20 -6.93 7.96
C TYR A 63 7.56 -6.41 7.46
N LYS A 64 8.29 -7.21 6.67
CA LYS A 64 9.58 -6.83 6.07
C LYS A 64 9.47 -6.59 4.58
N THR A 65 8.27 -6.39 4.06
CA THR A 65 8.09 -5.99 2.66
C THR A 65 8.74 -4.64 2.42
N GLU A 66 9.47 -4.52 1.31
CA GLU A 66 10.06 -3.26 0.85
C GLU A 66 8.97 -2.20 0.60
N LEU A 67 7.73 -2.63 0.41
CA LEU A 67 6.56 -1.77 0.28
C LEU A 67 6.35 -0.86 1.50
N ILE A 68 6.55 -1.36 2.73
CA ILE A 68 6.37 -0.53 3.94
C ILE A 68 7.40 0.59 3.97
N GLN A 69 8.67 0.27 3.71
CA GLN A 69 9.73 1.27 3.71
C GLN A 69 9.58 2.26 2.55
N ALA A 70 9.22 1.78 1.35
CA ALA A 70 8.94 2.65 0.21
C ALA A 70 7.77 3.61 0.50
N ALA A 71 6.71 3.14 1.16
CA ALA A 71 5.58 3.96 1.55
C ALA A 71 5.96 5.03 2.58
N VAL A 72 6.75 4.66 3.60
CA VAL A 72 7.24 5.61 4.61
C VAL A 72 8.09 6.70 3.94
N ASN A 73 9.01 6.28 3.08
CA ASN A 73 9.89 7.21 2.38
C ASN A 73 9.11 8.16 1.47
N ASP A 74 8.18 7.63 0.67
CA ASP A 74 7.42 8.44 -0.29
C ASP A 74 6.41 9.39 0.41
N MET A 75 5.90 9.02 1.58
CA MET A 75 4.94 9.84 2.33
C MET A 75 5.57 10.89 3.24
N TRP A 76 6.65 10.56 3.94
CA TRP A 76 7.16 11.40 5.03
C TRP A 76 8.64 11.78 4.91
N PHE A 77 9.37 11.25 3.92
CA PHE A 77 10.81 11.48 3.77
C PHE A 77 11.26 11.72 2.31
N ALA A 78 10.35 12.09 1.42
CA ALA A 78 10.67 12.28 0.00
C ALA A 78 11.47 13.58 -0.23
N ASN A 79 11.21 14.61 0.57
CA ASN A 79 11.84 15.92 0.49
C ASN A 79 12.32 16.41 1.85
N ARG A 80 13.28 17.34 1.83
CA ARG A 80 13.86 18.00 3.01
C ARG A 80 12.84 18.73 3.91
N ASN A 81 11.66 19.04 3.36
CA ASN A 81 10.60 19.78 4.04
C ASN A 81 9.45 18.87 4.51
N ASP A 82 9.55 17.56 4.29
CA ASP A 82 8.49 16.63 4.70
C ASP A 82 8.51 16.43 6.21
N GLU A 83 7.37 15.98 6.77
CA GLU A 83 7.17 15.92 8.21
C GLU A 83 8.16 14.98 8.89
N GLY A 84 8.54 13.88 8.24
CA GLY A 84 9.53 12.94 8.74
C GLY A 84 10.94 13.53 8.82
N VAL A 85 11.28 14.46 7.92
CA VAL A 85 12.58 15.16 7.96
C VAL A 85 12.57 16.28 8.99
N ILE A 86 11.52 17.11 9.01
CA ILE A 86 11.44 18.25 9.95
C ILE A 86 11.24 17.77 11.40
N HIS A 87 10.47 16.69 11.59
CA HIS A 87 10.07 16.21 12.90
C HIS A 87 10.52 14.76 13.17
N GLY A 88 11.75 14.41 12.75
CA GLY A 88 12.30 13.05 12.83
C GLY A 88 12.18 12.36 14.20
N ARG A 89 12.18 13.12 15.30
CA ARG A 89 11.94 12.61 16.66
C ARG A 89 10.63 11.83 16.84
N TYR A 90 9.62 12.06 16.00
CA TYR A 90 8.34 11.32 16.06
C TYR A 90 8.33 10.06 15.18
N PHE A 91 9.40 9.84 14.41
CA PHE A 91 9.58 8.69 13.52
C PHE A 91 10.70 7.75 14.00
N GLU A 92 11.29 8.05 15.17
CA GLU A 92 12.38 7.28 15.78
C GLU A 92 12.01 6.82 17.20
N PRO A 93 11.59 5.55 17.39
CA PRO A 93 11.31 4.53 16.36
C PRO A 93 10.02 4.82 15.59
N LEU A 94 9.85 4.21 14.41
CA LEU A 94 8.68 4.41 13.58
C LEU A 94 7.40 4.00 14.34
N PRO A 95 6.39 4.88 14.46
CA PRO A 95 5.15 4.56 15.15
C PRO A 95 4.44 3.36 14.54
N VAL A 96 3.93 2.47 15.39
CA VAL A 96 3.15 1.29 14.97
C VAL A 96 1.89 1.70 14.22
N GLU A 97 1.33 2.86 14.55
CA GLU A 97 0.18 3.47 13.91
C GLU A 97 0.44 3.76 12.43
N ILE A 98 1.66 4.17 12.06
CA ILE A 98 2.05 4.39 10.65
C ILE A 98 2.09 3.06 9.91
N ILE A 99 2.67 2.03 10.52
CA ILE A 99 2.72 0.69 9.93
C ILE A 99 1.30 0.15 9.73
N ALA A 100 0.45 0.22 10.76
CA ALA A 100 -0.94 -0.22 10.69
C ALA A 100 -1.74 0.54 9.62
N LEU A 101 -1.49 1.85 9.48
CA LEU A 101 -2.13 2.69 8.46
C LEU A 101 -1.72 2.26 7.04
N ILE A 102 -0.42 2.01 6.80
CA ILE A 102 0.09 1.52 5.51
C ILE A 102 -0.52 0.16 5.18
N LEU A 103 -0.49 -0.79 6.11
CA LEU A 103 -1.03 -2.14 5.91
C LEU A 103 -2.54 -2.11 5.61
N THR A 104 -3.27 -1.26 6.33
CA THR A 104 -4.70 -1.05 6.09
C THR A 104 -4.95 -0.50 4.69
N ALA A 105 -4.13 0.46 4.23
CA ALA A 105 -4.25 1.01 2.88
C ALA A 105 -4.05 -0.06 1.79
N VAL A 106 -3.09 -0.98 1.95
CA VAL A 106 -2.89 -2.12 1.02
C VAL A 106 -4.13 -3.01 0.99
N SER A 107 -4.64 -3.39 2.16
CA SER A 107 -5.81 -4.27 2.27
C SER A 107 -7.05 -3.66 1.57
N VAL A 108 -7.27 -2.35 1.73
CA VAL A 108 -8.42 -1.65 1.12
C VAL A 108 -8.26 -1.48 -0.40
N LEU A 109 -7.04 -1.32 -0.91
CA LEU A 109 -6.78 -1.20 -2.35
C LEU A 109 -7.13 -2.47 -3.13
N GLY A 110 -6.91 -3.64 -2.52
CA GLY A 110 -7.38 -4.90 -3.06
C GLY A 110 -8.91 -5.00 -3.13
N GLN A 111 -9.67 -4.23 -2.33
CA GLN A 111 -11.14 -4.22 -2.38
C GLN A 111 -11.65 -3.36 -3.54
N SER A 112 -11.09 -2.17 -3.71
CA SER A 112 -11.50 -1.23 -4.77
C SER A 112 -11.24 -1.75 -6.19
N SER A 113 -10.27 -2.65 -6.38
CA SER A 113 -9.99 -3.28 -7.68
C SER A 113 -10.96 -4.43 -7.99
N ILE A 114 -11.61 -5.00 -6.96
CA ILE A 114 -12.67 -6.02 -7.10
C ILE A 114 -13.99 -5.34 -7.44
N ASP A 115 -14.32 -4.23 -6.76
CA ASP A 115 -15.59 -3.50 -6.95
C ASP A 115 -15.72 -2.93 -8.38
N VAL A 116 -14.61 -2.48 -8.99
CA VAL A 116 -14.58 -1.99 -10.38
C VAL A 116 -14.81 -3.11 -11.41
N ALA A 117 -14.52 -4.37 -11.07
CA ALA A 117 -14.72 -5.51 -11.96
C ALA A 117 -16.12 -6.13 -11.88
N THR A 118 -16.90 -5.78 -10.85
CA THR A 118 -18.30 -6.23 -10.66
C THR A 118 -19.34 -5.28 -11.25
N ASP A 119 -18.92 -4.08 -11.69
CA ASP A 119 -19.77 -3.04 -12.26
C ASP A 119 -19.69 -2.97 -13.82
N SER A 120 -19.28 -4.07 -14.48
CA SER A 120 -19.15 -4.18 -15.94
C SER A 120 -19.85 -5.41 -16.52
#